data_AF-A0A024WTG3-F1
#
_entry.id   AF-A0A024WTG3-F1
#
_cell.length_a   1.000
_cell.length_b   1.000
_cell.length_c   1.000
_cell.angle_alpha   90.00
_cell.angle_beta   90.00
_cell.angle_gamma   90.00
#
_symmetry.space_group_name_H-M   'P 1'
#
loop_
_entity.id
_entity.type
_entity.pdbx_description
1 polymer ?
#
loop_
_entity_poly.entity_id
_entity_poly.type
_entity_poly.pdbx_seq_one_letter_code
_entity_poly.pdbx_strand_id
1 'polypeptide(L)'
;MKSHDKNEDITYPVQYNIENDLWYSSKNVDIKMYSSSNKGEEYIIQNTLKHFRLMNMCMTYICIFAVDFYFFPNHFCKSYYYGNTLMDIGIGASISSSAYSQEIKKFTYIKEKKRIIELKHIVLFILGISRFIGIYLFNYNYNISEYGIHWNFFLTLCTTFLISNICFILLKRIRYIFLFSIISIILFEIAIYYFDLHNYILLKNDRLNFFSSNKEGLFNIIGSVNLYLFSFSLFKYLTKQRTYITTSNIPKNKKDMNNSMYSKNGNHTNSNINNRNHKIVIRNNHINKYEQDNTNKYINKQINNNKNKLDEEEKLKKLKKLKNKKKNLKKKIKYYLLYLQYIINIYKEEYYTIYYNIKLIISSFIFYLLHIILNLYKNYSVRILCNANYIFLITSLGLFSCALSFSLEDILLRYKKYKINIDITVLDKINKNTLIVFLFSNILVGMFNILFQTLLLPLIFVIPILVFYSFLILLFTKCLPPSIRHPKKKTHHEEKQKKE
;
A
#
# COMPACT_ATOMS: atom_id res chain seq x y z
N MET A 1 -18.96 76.04 -6.16
CA MET A 1 -19.50 75.83 -4.80
C MET A 1 -20.34 74.55 -4.84
N LYS A 2 -19.96 73.57 -4.00
CA LYS A 2 -20.51 72.21 -3.74
C LYS A 2 -21.82 71.73 -4.41
N SER A 3 -21.80 70.49 -4.94
CA SER A 3 -22.56 69.31 -4.43
C SER A 3 -22.39 68.14 -5.41
N HIS A 4 -21.65 67.10 -5.01
CA HIS A 4 -22.12 65.76 -4.64
C HIS A 4 -22.68 64.92 -5.79
N ASP A 5 -21.88 63.95 -6.26
CA ASP A 5 -22.42 62.69 -6.80
C ASP A 5 -21.60 61.49 -6.30
N LYS A 6 -22.33 60.44 -5.93
CA LYS A 6 -21.87 59.23 -5.23
C LYS A 6 -21.33 58.21 -6.24
N ASN A 7 -20.07 57.80 -6.07
CA ASN A 7 -19.57 56.54 -6.62
C ASN A 7 -19.62 55.48 -5.51
N GLU A 8 -20.66 54.64 -5.51
CA GLU A 8 -20.70 53.40 -4.74
C GLU A 8 -20.01 52.30 -5.54
N ASP A 9 -18.88 51.79 -5.01
CA ASP A 9 -18.16 50.62 -5.51
C ASP A 9 -19.00 49.34 -5.36
N ILE A 10 -19.72 48.97 -6.42
CA ILE A 10 -20.36 47.65 -6.56
C ILE A 10 -19.31 46.66 -7.07
N THR A 11 -18.40 46.20 -6.21
CA THR A 11 -17.46 45.10 -6.53
C THR A 11 -17.37 44.01 -5.45
N TYR A 12 -18.36 43.91 -4.56
CA TYR A 12 -18.40 42.85 -3.54
C TYR A 12 -19.82 42.28 -3.34
N PRO A 13 -20.31 41.47 -4.30
CA PRO A 13 -20.86 40.17 -3.87
C PRO A 13 -20.61 38.98 -4.84
N VAL A 14 -19.98 39.18 -6.00
CA VAL A 14 -19.94 38.14 -7.06
C VAL A 14 -18.96 36.99 -6.75
N GLN A 15 -17.88 37.24 -6.01
CA GLN A 15 -16.82 36.25 -5.83
C GLN A 15 -17.14 35.18 -4.76
N TYR A 16 -17.99 35.49 -3.77
CA TYR A 16 -18.35 34.57 -2.69
C TYR A 16 -19.40 33.53 -3.12
N ASN A 17 -20.25 33.87 -4.10
CA ASN A 17 -21.26 32.94 -4.61
C ASN A 17 -20.67 31.92 -5.60
N ILE A 18 -19.66 32.31 -6.40
CA ILE A 18 -18.99 31.40 -7.33
C ILE A 18 -18.19 30.31 -6.59
N GLU A 19 -17.52 30.64 -5.48
CA GLU A 19 -16.78 29.64 -4.68
C GLU A 19 -17.70 28.59 -4.02
N ASN A 20 -18.90 29.00 -3.57
CA ASN A 20 -19.86 28.10 -2.93
C ASN A 20 -20.61 27.22 -3.94
N ASP A 21 -20.96 27.75 -5.11
CA ASP A 21 -21.62 26.99 -6.18
C ASP A 21 -20.66 25.98 -6.85
N LEU A 22 -19.37 26.33 -6.99
CA LEU A 22 -18.32 25.39 -7.41
C LEU A 22 -18.11 24.28 -6.37
N TRP A 23 -18.21 24.58 -5.07
CA TRP A 23 -18.04 23.59 -4.00
C TRP A 23 -19.22 22.61 -3.86
N TYR A 24 -20.44 23.07 -4.08
CA TYR A 24 -21.64 22.23 -4.00
C TYR A 24 -21.90 21.44 -5.29
N SER A 25 -21.63 22.03 -6.45
CA SER A 25 -21.71 21.34 -7.75
C SER A 25 -20.59 20.30 -7.91
N SER A 26 -19.35 20.62 -7.49
CA SER A 26 -18.24 19.66 -7.50
C SER A 26 -18.56 18.43 -6.66
N LYS A 27 -19.10 18.54 -5.43
CA LYS A 27 -19.41 17.35 -4.62
C LYS A 27 -20.34 16.34 -5.31
N ASN A 28 -21.41 16.79 -5.97
CA ASN A 28 -22.38 15.86 -6.57
C ASN A 28 -21.93 15.34 -7.95
N VAL A 29 -21.20 16.16 -8.71
CA VAL A 29 -20.56 15.74 -9.96
C VAL A 29 -19.38 14.82 -9.66
N ASP A 30 -18.52 15.16 -8.71
CA ASP A 30 -17.43 14.32 -8.19
C ASP A 30 -17.97 12.98 -7.72
N ILE A 31 -19.05 12.90 -6.95
CA ILE A 31 -19.59 11.60 -6.49
C ILE A 31 -20.05 10.72 -7.65
N LYS A 32 -20.68 11.27 -8.69
CA LYS A 32 -21.11 10.50 -9.87
C LYS A 32 -19.93 10.16 -10.80
N MET A 33 -19.03 11.10 -11.06
CA MET A 33 -17.86 10.96 -11.93
C MET A 33 -16.78 10.07 -11.30
N TYR A 34 -16.53 10.18 -9.98
CA TYR A 34 -15.69 9.24 -9.21
C TYR A 34 -16.27 7.83 -9.13
N SER A 35 -17.60 7.66 -9.24
CA SER A 35 -18.21 6.33 -9.21
C SER A 35 -18.07 5.59 -10.55
N SER A 36 -18.00 6.33 -11.67
CA SER A 36 -17.73 5.78 -13.01
C SER A 36 -16.24 5.61 -13.29
N SER A 37 -15.37 6.55 -12.89
CA SER A 37 -13.92 6.46 -13.10
C SER A 37 -13.28 5.34 -12.27
N ASN A 38 -13.79 5.06 -11.05
CA ASN A 38 -13.31 3.95 -10.22
C ASN A 38 -13.45 2.56 -10.86
N LYS A 39 -14.48 2.32 -11.69
CA LYS A 39 -14.69 0.97 -12.27
C LYS A 39 -13.68 0.65 -13.35
N GLY A 40 -13.31 1.64 -14.17
CA GLY A 40 -12.23 1.53 -15.14
C GLY A 40 -10.89 1.31 -14.44
N GLU A 41 -10.54 2.17 -13.49
CA GLU A 41 -9.29 2.03 -12.73
C GLU A 41 -9.18 0.68 -12.00
N GLU A 42 -10.26 0.23 -11.34
CA GLU A 42 -10.28 -1.08 -10.65
C GLU A 42 -10.11 -2.24 -11.65
N TYR A 43 -10.72 -2.16 -12.84
CA TYR A 43 -10.57 -3.16 -13.90
C TYR A 43 -9.13 -3.25 -14.41
N ILE A 44 -8.49 -2.12 -14.73
CA ILE A 44 -7.09 -2.11 -15.19
C ILE A 44 -6.16 -2.64 -14.11
N ILE A 45 -6.30 -2.18 -12.86
CA ILE A 45 -5.45 -2.67 -11.77
C ILE A 45 -5.61 -4.19 -11.60
N GLN A 46 -6.84 -4.71 -11.70
CA GLN A 46 -7.08 -6.16 -11.62
C GLN A 46 -6.41 -6.92 -12.76
N ASN A 47 -6.55 -6.48 -14.02
CA ASN A 47 -5.89 -7.14 -15.15
C ASN A 47 -4.37 -7.05 -15.08
N THR A 48 -3.82 -5.91 -14.71
CA THR A 48 -2.38 -5.75 -14.48
C THR A 48 -1.87 -6.75 -13.43
N LEU A 49 -2.59 -6.91 -12.32
CA LEU A 49 -2.23 -7.89 -11.29
C LEU A 49 -2.31 -9.32 -11.81
N LYS A 50 -3.21 -9.63 -12.75
CA LYS A 50 -3.25 -10.94 -13.41
C LYS A 50 -1.98 -11.20 -14.22
N HIS A 51 -1.55 -10.23 -15.03
CA HIS A 51 -0.32 -10.32 -15.82
C HIS A 51 0.92 -10.45 -14.94
N PHE A 52 1.00 -9.66 -13.87
CA PHE A 52 2.08 -9.72 -12.90
C PHE A 52 2.19 -11.11 -12.24
N ARG A 53 1.06 -11.64 -11.76
CA ARG A 53 0.97 -12.98 -11.15
C ARG A 53 1.43 -14.06 -12.11
N LEU A 54 0.95 -14.00 -13.34
CA LEU A 54 1.31 -14.96 -14.37
C LEU A 54 2.82 -14.94 -14.66
N MET A 55 3.41 -13.76 -14.82
CA MET A 55 4.85 -13.65 -15.09
C MET A 55 5.66 -14.32 -13.99
N ASN A 56 5.31 -14.08 -12.72
CA ASN A 56 5.94 -14.76 -11.58
C ASN A 56 5.76 -16.29 -11.63
N MET A 57 4.58 -16.78 -12.02
CA MET A 57 4.31 -18.22 -12.14
C MET A 57 5.13 -18.86 -13.26
N CYS A 58 5.14 -18.29 -14.46
CA CYS A 58 5.91 -18.82 -15.59
C CYS A 58 7.40 -18.90 -15.26
N MET A 59 7.97 -17.83 -14.69
CA MET A 59 9.37 -17.83 -14.23
C MET A 59 9.61 -18.92 -13.21
N THR A 60 8.72 -19.08 -12.22
CA THR A 60 8.83 -20.11 -11.18
C THR A 60 8.81 -21.52 -11.77
N TYR A 61 7.87 -21.83 -12.68
CA TYR A 61 7.71 -23.17 -13.24
C TYR A 61 8.91 -23.58 -14.09
N ILE A 62 9.47 -22.65 -14.86
CA ILE A 62 10.68 -22.87 -15.65
C ILE A 62 11.88 -23.09 -14.72
N CYS A 63 12.06 -22.23 -13.71
CA CYS A 63 13.23 -22.30 -12.83
C CYS A 63 13.24 -23.55 -11.93
N ILE A 64 12.08 -23.97 -11.40
CA ILE A 64 12.01 -25.16 -10.54
C ILE A 64 12.39 -26.42 -11.31
N PHE A 65 12.08 -26.50 -12.60
CA PHE A 65 12.47 -27.64 -13.43
C PHE A 65 13.89 -27.50 -13.97
N ALA A 66 14.30 -26.28 -14.36
CA ALA A 66 15.61 -26.04 -14.93
C ALA A 66 16.77 -26.21 -13.92
N VAL A 67 16.55 -25.96 -12.62
CA VAL A 67 17.62 -25.99 -11.60
C VAL A 67 18.34 -27.33 -11.49
N ASP A 68 17.65 -28.43 -11.77
CA ASP A 68 18.21 -29.77 -11.59
C ASP A 68 19.12 -30.20 -12.75
N PHE A 69 19.22 -29.39 -13.82
CA PHE A 69 20.12 -29.64 -14.94
C PHE A 69 21.52 -29.06 -14.69
N TYR A 70 22.56 -29.79 -15.11
CA TYR A 70 23.96 -29.37 -14.95
C TYR A 70 24.29 -28.00 -15.57
N PHE A 71 23.63 -27.67 -16.69
CA PHE A 71 23.86 -26.39 -17.40
C PHE A 71 23.14 -25.20 -16.77
N PHE A 72 22.31 -25.41 -15.75
CA PHE A 72 21.67 -24.30 -15.06
C PHE A 72 22.71 -23.52 -14.25
N PRO A 73 22.88 -22.21 -14.49
CA PRO A 73 23.96 -21.48 -13.85
C PRO A 73 23.83 -21.45 -12.33
N ASN A 74 24.89 -21.86 -11.62
CA ASN A 74 24.91 -21.91 -10.15
C ASN A 74 24.59 -20.56 -9.47
N HIS A 75 24.85 -19.43 -10.14
CA HIS A 75 24.51 -18.10 -9.62
C HIS A 75 23.00 -17.77 -9.67
N PHE A 76 22.19 -18.61 -10.32
CA PHE A 76 20.72 -18.54 -10.28
C PHE A 76 20.12 -19.52 -9.28
N CYS A 77 20.87 -20.54 -8.85
CA CYS A 77 20.48 -21.49 -7.81
C CYS A 77 20.34 -20.81 -6.45
N LYS A 78 19.54 -21.42 -5.57
CA LYS A 78 19.31 -20.93 -4.21
C LYS A 78 20.61 -20.66 -3.44
N SER A 79 20.70 -19.51 -2.79
CA SER A 79 21.82 -19.21 -1.89
C SER A 79 21.70 -19.99 -0.59
N TYR A 80 22.83 -20.46 -0.05
CA TYR A 80 22.87 -21.15 1.24
C TYR A 80 22.88 -20.17 2.43
N TYR A 81 23.65 -19.09 2.34
CA TYR A 81 23.87 -18.14 3.45
C TYR A 81 23.31 -16.76 3.13
N TYR A 82 23.95 -16.09 2.17
CA TYR A 82 23.62 -14.74 1.74
C TYR A 82 23.48 -14.72 0.22
N GLY A 83 22.49 -14.00 -0.30
CA GLY A 83 22.37 -13.80 -1.74
C GLY A 83 20.97 -13.50 -2.23
N ASN A 84 20.95 -13.10 -3.50
CA ASN A 84 19.79 -12.54 -4.20
C ASN A 84 19.58 -13.26 -5.54
N THR A 85 19.79 -14.57 -5.55
CA THR A 85 19.73 -15.37 -6.78
C THR A 85 18.31 -15.42 -7.32
N LEU A 86 18.17 -15.85 -8.56
CA LEU A 86 16.85 -15.96 -9.21
C LEU A 86 15.89 -16.83 -8.40
N MET A 87 16.37 -17.95 -7.85
CA MET A 87 15.55 -18.81 -7.01
C MET A 87 15.25 -18.24 -5.62
N ASP A 88 16.06 -17.32 -5.11
CA ASP A 88 15.80 -16.67 -3.83
C ASP A 88 14.64 -15.67 -3.91
N ILE A 89 14.38 -15.13 -5.10
CA ILE A 89 13.28 -14.20 -5.36
C ILE A 89 11.91 -14.90 -5.30
N GLY A 90 11.82 -16.17 -5.69
CA GLY A 90 10.55 -16.87 -5.93
C GLY A 90 9.56 -16.81 -4.76
N ILE A 91 10.03 -17.09 -3.54
CA ILE A 91 9.16 -17.08 -2.36
C ILE A 91 8.66 -15.67 -2.04
N GLY A 92 9.56 -14.68 -1.99
CA GLY A 92 9.20 -13.30 -1.73
C GLY A 92 8.27 -12.73 -2.81
N ALA A 93 8.50 -13.09 -4.08
CA ALA A 93 7.63 -12.73 -5.18
C ALA A 93 6.23 -13.34 -5.03
N SER A 94 6.11 -14.58 -4.54
CA SER A 94 4.80 -15.21 -4.29
C SER A 94 4.03 -14.54 -3.15
N ILE A 95 4.72 -14.13 -2.08
CA ILE A 95 4.15 -13.44 -0.92
C ILE A 95 3.71 -12.03 -1.32
N SER A 96 4.59 -11.24 -1.92
CA SER A 96 4.27 -9.88 -2.40
C SER A 96 3.16 -9.89 -3.44
N SER A 97 3.14 -10.89 -4.33
CA SER A 97 2.09 -11.05 -5.33
C SER A 97 0.72 -11.36 -4.73
N SER A 98 0.69 -12.19 -3.70
CA SER A 98 -0.53 -12.43 -2.92
C SER A 98 -0.97 -11.15 -2.18
N ALA A 99 -0.03 -10.37 -1.64
CA ALA A 99 -0.30 -9.12 -0.94
C ALA A 99 -0.88 -8.03 -1.86
N TYR A 100 -0.29 -7.82 -3.05
CA TYR A 100 -0.78 -6.83 -4.02
C TYR A 100 -2.19 -7.20 -4.54
N SER A 101 -2.42 -8.50 -4.73
CA SER A 101 -3.69 -9.07 -5.22
C SER A 101 -4.81 -9.10 -4.18
N GLN A 102 -4.53 -8.79 -2.92
CA GLN A 102 -5.56 -8.79 -1.87
C GLN A 102 -6.56 -7.64 -2.13
N GLU A 103 -7.81 -7.99 -2.45
CA GLU A 103 -8.85 -7.01 -2.75
C GLU A 103 -9.28 -6.20 -1.51
N ILE A 104 -9.65 -4.93 -1.72
CA ILE A 104 -10.18 -4.08 -0.65
C ILE A 104 -11.48 -4.66 -0.08
N LYS A 105 -12.37 -5.18 -0.94
CA LYS A 105 -13.65 -5.79 -0.54
C LYS A 105 -13.42 -7.00 0.38
N LYS A 106 -12.41 -7.82 0.06
CA LYS A 106 -12.02 -8.95 0.89
C LYS A 106 -11.38 -8.49 2.20
N PHE A 107 -10.52 -7.48 2.16
CA PHE A 107 -9.95 -6.86 3.37
C PHE A 107 -11.03 -6.31 4.31
N THR A 108 -12.02 -5.58 3.79
CA THR A 108 -13.14 -5.06 4.59
C THR A 108 -13.99 -6.19 5.15
N TYR A 109 -14.25 -7.23 4.37
CA TYR A 109 -14.99 -8.41 4.83
C TYR A 109 -14.28 -9.15 5.98
N ILE A 110 -12.97 -9.43 5.86
CA ILE A 110 -12.17 -10.09 6.91
C ILE A 110 -12.21 -9.27 8.20
N LYS A 111 -12.02 -7.95 8.08
CA LYS A 111 -12.06 -7.02 9.19
C LYS A 111 -13.42 -6.97 9.88
N GLU A 112 -14.52 -6.87 9.12
CA GLU A 112 -15.87 -6.71 9.66
C GLU A 112 -16.43 -8.01 10.23
N LYS A 113 -16.24 -9.13 9.53
CA LYS A 113 -16.72 -10.45 9.95
C LYS A 113 -15.75 -11.19 10.88
N LYS A 114 -14.58 -10.60 11.18
CA LYS A 114 -13.51 -11.19 11.98
C LYS A 114 -13.12 -12.61 11.52
N ARG A 115 -13.20 -12.86 10.21
CA ARG A 115 -12.95 -14.19 9.64
C ARG A 115 -11.45 -14.41 9.48
N ILE A 116 -10.84 -15.16 10.39
CA ILE A 116 -9.41 -15.46 10.36
C ILE A 116 -9.10 -16.58 9.36
N ILE A 117 -9.93 -17.64 9.37
CA ILE A 117 -9.71 -18.86 8.59
C ILE A 117 -10.60 -18.89 7.34
N GLU A 118 -9.98 -19.26 6.23
CA GLU A 118 -10.62 -19.45 4.92
C GLU A 118 -10.15 -20.78 4.33
N LEU A 119 -10.90 -21.30 3.36
CA LEU A 119 -10.58 -22.57 2.68
C LEU A 119 -9.12 -22.63 2.18
N LYS A 120 -8.57 -21.53 1.67
CA LYS A 120 -7.17 -21.47 1.22
C LYS A 120 -6.15 -21.84 2.30
N HIS A 121 -6.42 -21.51 3.57
CA HIS A 121 -5.52 -21.81 4.68
C HIS A 121 -5.57 -23.30 5.01
N ILE A 122 -6.78 -23.88 5.01
CA ILE A 122 -6.98 -25.32 5.21
C ILE A 122 -6.25 -26.10 4.09
N VAL A 123 -6.41 -25.68 2.83
CA VAL A 123 -5.71 -26.30 1.70
C VAL A 123 -4.19 -26.21 1.86
N LEU A 124 -3.64 -25.04 2.19
CA LEU A 124 -2.20 -24.88 2.41
C LEU A 124 -1.68 -25.71 3.60
N PHE A 125 -2.46 -25.81 4.67
CA PHE A 125 -2.11 -26.62 5.83
C PHE A 125 -2.06 -28.11 5.48
N ILE A 126 -3.08 -28.62 4.78
CA ILE A 126 -3.11 -30.01 4.29
C ILE A 126 -1.91 -30.27 3.38
N LEU A 127 -1.62 -29.40 2.41
CA LEU A 127 -0.45 -29.54 1.54
C LEU A 127 0.87 -29.53 2.31
N GLY A 128 0.96 -28.72 3.37
CA GLY A 128 2.10 -28.68 4.27
C GLY A 128 2.32 -30.02 4.97
N ILE A 129 1.27 -30.60 5.53
CA ILE A 129 1.32 -31.92 6.18
C ILE A 129 1.63 -33.01 5.14
N SER A 130 0.96 -33.02 4.00
CA SER A 130 1.19 -34.00 2.93
C SER A 130 2.63 -33.97 2.44
N ARG A 131 3.24 -32.78 2.30
CA ARG A 131 4.66 -32.67 1.92
C ARG A 131 5.57 -33.26 2.99
N PHE A 132 5.32 -33.00 4.27
CA PHE A 132 6.11 -33.58 5.35
C PHE A 132 6.02 -35.11 5.35
N ILE A 133 4.81 -35.65 5.26
CA ILE A 133 4.56 -37.10 5.18
C ILE A 133 5.27 -37.69 3.94
N GLY A 134 5.16 -37.04 2.78
CA GLY A 134 5.82 -37.51 1.56
C GLY A 134 7.35 -37.59 1.69
N ILE A 135 7.98 -36.55 2.25
CA ILE A 135 9.44 -36.56 2.48
C ILE A 135 9.84 -37.70 3.42
N TYR A 136 9.07 -37.92 4.48
CA TYR A 136 9.31 -38.99 5.44
C TYR A 136 9.13 -40.38 4.83
N LEU A 137 8.07 -40.61 4.03
CA LEU A 137 7.78 -41.91 3.42
C LEU A 137 8.76 -42.28 2.32
N PHE A 138 9.18 -41.31 1.49
CA PHE A 138 10.06 -41.55 0.34
C PHE A 138 11.56 -41.37 0.67
N ASN A 139 11.92 -41.06 1.93
CA ASN A 139 13.30 -40.76 2.36
C ASN A 139 14.01 -39.78 1.40
N TYR A 140 13.29 -38.76 0.94
CA TYR A 140 13.79 -37.82 -0.05
C TYR A 140 14.81 -36.86 0.58
N ASN A 141 15.99 -36.72 -0.02
CA ASN A 141 17.01 -35.78 0.44
C ASN A 141 16.55 -34.33 0.18
N TYR A 142 16.20 -33.62 1.25
CA TYR A 142 15.83 -32.21 1.20
C TYR A 142 16.77 -31.36 2.06
N ASN A 143 16.90 -30.09 1.70
CA ASN A 143 17.77 -29.19 2.44
C ASN A 143 17.08 -28.68 3.71
N ILE A 144 17.49 -29.23 4.86
CA ILE A 144 16.96 -28.90 6.19
C ILE A 144 17.19 -27.41 6.51
N SER A 145 18.23 -26.78 5.95
CA SER A 145 18.53 -25.37 6.21
C SER A 145 17.51 -24.38 5.60
N GLU A 146 16.53 -24.84 4.81
CA GLU A 146 15.52 -23.95 4.24
C GLU A 146 14.40 -23.61 5.23
N TYR A 147 13.86 -24.63 5.91
CA TYR A 147 12.70 -24.47 6.81
C TYR A 147 12.82 -25.28 8.10
N GLY A 148 13.78 -26.20 8.18
CA GLY A 148 13.92 -27.15 9.28
C GLY A 148 13.35 -28.53 8.95
N ILE A 149 13.21 -29.36 9.98
CA ILE A 149 12.91 -30.79 9.81
C ILE A 149 11.45 -31.01 9.39
N HIS A 150 10.50 -30.52 10.18
CA HIS A 150 9.07 -30.77 9.98
C HIS A 150 8.38 -29.65 9.20
N TRP A 151 8.98 -28.46 9.18
CA TRP A 151 8.40 -27.28 8.56
C TRP A 151 8.70 -27.20 7.06
N ASN A 152 7.83 -26.50 6.32
CA ASN A 152 8.03 -26.28 4.89
C ASN A 152 7.35 -25.00 4.40
N PHE A 153 7.58 -24.69 3.13
CA PHE A 153 7.03 -23.52 2.45
C PHE A 153 5.50 -23.35 2.60
N PHE A 154 4.72 -24.42 2.46
CA PHE A 154 3.26 -24.31 2.54
C PHE A 154 2.79 -23.94 3.95
N LEU A 155 3.46 -24.46 4.98
CA LEU A 155 3.20 -24.09 6.37
C LEU A 155 3.61 -22.65 6.67
N THR A 156 4.73 -22.18 6.12
CA THR A 156 5.12 -20.76 6.19
C THR A 156 4.07 -19.86 5.54
N LEU A 157 3.62 -20.15 4.32
CA LEU A 157 2.55 -19.37 3.67
C LEU A 157 1.24 -19.38 4.46
N CYS A 158 0.83 -20.55 4.96
CA CYS A 158 -0.39 -20.70 5.74
C CYS A 158 -0.36 -19.80 6.99
N THR A 159 0.72 -19.89 7.76
CA THR A 159 0.90 -19.10 8.99
C THR A 159 1.05 -17.61 8.69
N THR A 160 1.80 -17.22 7.64
CA THR A 160 1.91 -15.83 7.20
C THR A 160 0.53 -15.22 6.89
N PHE A 161 -0.33 -15.91 6.15
CA PHE A 161 -1.66 -15.40 5.82
C PHE A 161 -2.60 -15.34 7.04
N LEU A 162 -2.54 -16.32 7.95
CA LEU A 162 -3.33 -16.31 9.18
C LEU A 162 -2.95 -15.13 10.07
N ILE A 163 -1.66 -14.94 10.34
CA ILE A 163 -1.16 -13.82 11.17
C ILE A 163 -1.51 -12.48 10.51
N SER A 164 -1.39 -12.38 9.19
CA SER A 164 -1.76 -11.16 8.47
C SER A 164 -3.25 -10.82 8.59
N ASN A 165 -4.14 -11.82 8.55
CA ASN A 165 -5.57 -11.61 8.79
C ASN A 165 -5.84 -11.12 10.21
N ILE A 166 -5.12 -11.63 11.21
CA ILE A 166 -5.19 -11.14 12.59
C ILE A 166 -4.76 -9.67 12.66
N CYS A 167 -3.63 -9.30 12.03
CA CYS A 167 -3.19 -7.92 11.94
C CYS A 167 -4.22 -7.00 11.26
N PHE A 168 -4.92 -7.48 10.23
CA PHE A 168 -5.98 -6.72 9.57
C PHE A 168 -7.17 -6.43 10.50
N ILE A 169 -7.56 -7.40 11.33
CA ILE A 169 -8.63 -7.25 12.32
C ILE A 169 -8.22 -6.25 13.41
N LEU A 170 -6.97 -6.31 13.88
CA LEU A 170 -6.45 -5.45 14.95
C LEU A 170 -6.26 -4.00 14.49
N LEU A 171 -5.54 -3.79 13.37
CA LEU A 171 -5.07 -2.46 12.96
C LEU A 171 -6.13 -1.68 12.17
N LYS A 172 -7.14 -2.35 11.57
CA LYS A 172 -8.35 -1.82 10.91
C LYS A 172 -8.15 -0.83 9.75
N ARG A 173 -7.08 -0.05 9.69
CA ARG A 173 -6.76 0.98 8.68
C ARG A 173 -5.42 0.67 8.01
N ILE A 174 -5.36 0.84 6.69
CA ILE A 174 -4.17 0.59 5.88
C ILE A 174 -2.96 1.40 6.37
N ARG A 175 -3.16 2.66 6.80
CA ARG A 175 -2.09 3.49 7.36
C ARG A 175 -1.44 2.88 8.61
N TYR A 176 -2.24 2.29 9.49
CA TYR A 176 -1.72 1.66 10.70
C TYR A 176 -1.02 0.33 10.40
N ILE A 177 -1.50 -0.41 9.39
CA ILE A 177 -0.82 -1.62 8.89
C ILE A 177 0.56 -1.26 8.34
N PHE A 178 0.66 -0.19 7.54
CA PHE A 178 1.94 0.29 7.02
C PHE A 178 2.91 0.68 8.14
N LEU A 179 2.47 1.52 9.08
CA LEU A 179 3.29 1.93 10.23
C LEU A 179 3.74 0.73 11.09
N PHE A 180 2.81 -0.19 11.38
CA PHE A 180 3.13 -1.41 12.10
C PHE A 180 4.17 -2.25 11.36
N SER A 181 4.03 -2.42 10.04
CA SER A 181 5.01 -3.20 9.26
C SER A 181 6.39 -2.57 9.29
N ILE A 182 6.52 -1.24 9.20
CA ILE A 182 7.81 -0.55 9.31
C ILE A 182 8.43 -0.76 10.68
N ILE A 183 7.65 -0.55 11.75
CA ILE A 183 8.13 -0.73 13.13
C ILE A 183 8.56 -2.18 13.36
N SER A 184 7.75 -3.15 12.90
CA SER A 184 8.03 -4.58 13.02
C SER A 184 9.27 -5.01 12.23
N ILE A 185 9.52 -4.46 11.04
CA ILE A 185 10.75 -4.69 10.28
C ILE A 185 11.97 -4.18 11.06
N ILE A 186 11.90 -2.96 11.61
CA ILE A 186 13.00 -2.37 12.38
C ILE A 186 13.26 -3.20 13.64
N LEU A 187 12.22 -3.58 14.39
CA LEU A 187 12.35 -4.41 15.58
C LEU A 187 12.93 -5.79 15.27
N PHE A 188 12.53 -6.39 14.15
CA PHE A 188 13.06 -7.68 13.75
C PHE A 188 14.54 -7.57 13.33
N GLU A 189 14.93 -6.51 12.63
CA GLU A 189 16.32 -6.26 12.27
C GLU A 189 17.21 -6.03 13.50
N ILE A 190 16.70 -5.28 14.49
CA ILE A 190 17.33 -5.11 15.80
C ILE A 190 17.48 -6.47 16.49
N ALA A 191 16.43 -7.29 16.52
CA ALA A 191 16.48 -8.62 17.12
C ALA A 191 17.51 -9.52 16.42
N ILE A 192 17.58 -9.48 15.09
CA ILE A 192 18.57 -10.24 14.31
C ILE A 192 20.00 -9.87 14.75
N TYR A 193 20.27 -8.58 14.93
CA TYR A 193 21.58 -8.09 15.35
C TYR A 193 21.92 -8.45 16.81
N TYR A 194 21.02 -8.16 17.76
CA TYR A 194 21.31 -8.35 19.20
C TYR A 194 21.41 -9.82 19.62
N PHE A 195 20.58 -10.69 19.04
CA PHE A 195 20.56 -12.12 19.38
C PHE A 195 21.39 -12.97 18.41
N ASP A 196 22.13 -12.34 17.49
CA ASP A 196 22.97 -12.99 16.48
C ASP A 196 22.23 -14.12 15.73
N LEU A 197 21.00 -13.83 15.26
CA LEU A 197 20.14 -14.83 14.61
C LEU A 197 20.78 -15.39 13.34
N HIS A 198 21.62 -14.60 12.65
CA HIS A 198 22.33 -15.07 11.48
C HIS A 198 23.17 -16.29 11.82
N ASN A 199 24.06 -16.19 12.81
CA ASN A 199 24.89 -17.33 13.21
C ASN A 199 24.05 -18.43 13.85
N TYR A 200 23.05 -18.09 14.68
CA TYR A 200 22.18 -19.10 15.29
C TYR A 200 21.45 -19.98 14.26
N ILE A 201 20.99 -19.41 13.15
CA ILE A 201 20.26 -20.13 12.11
C ILE A 201 21.21 -20.85 11.15
N LEU A 202 22.31 -20.19 10.75
CA LEU A 202 23.25 -20.69 9.75
C LEU A 202 24.19 -21.78 10.30
N LEU A 203 24.50 -21.77 11.60
CA LEU A 203 25.31 -22.82 12.23
C LEU A 203 24.46 -24.08 12.50
N LYS A 204 25.06 -25.23 12.19
CA LYS A 204 24.54 -26.55 12.59
C LYS A 204 24.69 -26.71 14.10
N ASN A 205 23.75 -26.15 14.84
CA ASN A 205 23.60 -26.40 16.27
C ASN A 205 22.74 -27.65 16.49
N ASP A 206 22.91 -28.27 17.65
CA ASP A 206 22.15 -29.46 18.03
C ASP A 206 20.64 -29.20 18.01
N ARG A 207 19.91 -30.02 17.26
CA ARG A 207 18.45 -29.94 17.11
C ARG A 207 17.78 -30.76 18.21
N LEU A 208 17.89 -30.30 19.45
CA LEU A 208 17.40 -31.04 20.62
C LEU A 208 15.87 -30.99 20.76
N ASN A 209 15.27 -29.83 20.48
CA ASN A 209 13.84 -29.57 20.66
C ASN A 209 13.11 -29.34 19.33
N PHE A 210 11.78 -29.38 19.35
CA PHE A 210 10.94 -29.08 18.17
C PHE A 210 11.20 -27.67 17.61
N PHE A 211 11.40 -26.67 18.48
CA PHE A 211 11.70 -25.30 18.08
C PHE A 211 13.06 -25.19 17.39
N SER A 212 14.12 -25.76 17.96
CA SER A 212 15.46 -25.78 17.34
C SER A 212 15.47 -26.57 16.03
N SER A 213 14.61 -27.60 15.92
CA SER A 213 14.47 -28.41 14.71
C SER A 213 13.84 -27.66 13.54
N ASN A 214 13.03 -26.64 13.82
CA ASN A 214 12.26 -25.86 12.83
C ASN A 214 12.57 -24.36 12.87
N LYS A 215 13.70 -23.97 13.47
CA LYS A 215 14.06 -22.57 13.72
C LYS A 215 14.04 -21.74 12.43
N GLU A 216 14.55 -22.29 11.34
CA GLU A 216 14.63 -21.65 10.03
C GLU A 216 13.23 -21.22 9.56
N GLY A 217 12.27 -22.16 9.58
CA GLY A 217 10.89 -21.94 9.18
C GLY A 217 10.18 -20.96 10.11
N LEU A 218 10.37 -21.09 11.43
CA LEU A 218 9.70 -20.25 12.42
C LEU A 218 10.15 -18.78 12.35
N PHE A 219 11.45 -18.51 12.24
CA PHE A 219 11.93 -17.14 12.07
C PHE A 219 11.55 -16.56 10.71
N ASN A 220 11.48 -17.38 9.66
CA ASN A 220 10.98 -16.96 8.34
C ASN A 220 9.53 -16.44 8.40
N ILE A 221 8.68 -16.97 9.29
CA ILE A 221 7.29 -16.49 9.44
C ILE A 221 7.26 -15.00 9.78
N ILE A 222 8.15 -14.54 10.68
CA ILE A 222 8.19 -13.14 11.13
C ILE A 222 8.53 -12.21 9.94
N GLY A 223 9.62 -12.52 9.23
CA GLY A 223 10.01 -11.75 8.04
C GLY A 223 8.97 -11.83 6.92
N SER A 224 8.38 -12.99 6.69
CA SER A 224 7.33 -13.20 5.68
C SER A 224 6.04 -12.42 5.99
N VAL A 225 5.63 -12.32 7.26
CA VAL A 225 4.50 -11.49 7.70
C VAL A 225 4.82 -10.02 7.48
N ASN A 226 6.03 -9.58 7.84
CA ASN A 226 6.49 -8.21 7.60
C ASN A 226 6.45 -7.87 6.11
N LEU A 227 7.00 -8.74 5.25
CA LEU A 227 6.95 -8.61 3.80
C LEU A 227 5.51 -8.49 3.30
N TYR A 228 4.62 -9.40 3.72
CA TYR A 228 3.22 -9.40 3.26
C TYR A 228 2.48 -8.12 3.65
N LEU A 229 2.56 -7.70 4.92
CA LEU A 229 1.87 -6.50 5.41
C LEU A 229 2.43 -5.22 4.78
N PHE A 230 3.75 -5.15 4.62
CA PHE A 230 4.43 -4.04 3.97
C PHE A 230 4.03 -3.94 2.50
N SER A 231 4.15 -5.03 1.74
CA SER A 231 3.76 -5.11 0.33
C SER A 231 2.27 -4.76 0.14
N PHE A 232 1.37 -5.32 0.96
CA PHE A 232 -0.06 -5.02 0.89
C PHE A 232 -0.32 -3.52 1.05
N SER A 233 0.16 -2.95 2.15
CA SER A 233 -0.15 -1.57 2.51
C SER A 233 0.51 -0.55 1.57
N LEU A 234 1.75 -0.82 1.15
CA LEU A 234 2.48 -0.02 0.17
C LEU A 234 1.75 0.00 -1.18
N PHE A 235 1.38 -1.15 -1.72
CA PHE A 235 0.71 -1.22 -3.03
C PHE A 235 -0.65 -0.52 -3.03
N LYS A 236 -1.45 -0.66 -1.96
CA LYS A 236 -2.71 0.07 -1.81
C LYS A 236 -2.50 1.59 -1.71
N TYR A 237 -1.44 2.02 -1.04
CA TYR A 237 -1.07 3.44 -1.00
C TYR A 237 -0.64 3.97 -2.38
N LEU A 238 0.19 3.21 -3.11
CA LEU A 238 0.66 3.59 -4.45
C LEU A 238 -0.51 3.66 -5.45
N THR A 239 -1.46 2.72 -5.38
CA THR A 239 -2.64 2.69 -6.24
C THR A 239 -3.78 3.63 -5.80
N LYS A 240 -3.66 4.29 -4.63
CA LYS A 240 -4.71 5.12 -3.99
C LYS A 240 -6.05 4.40 -3.77
N GLN A 241 -5.99 3.07 -3.61
CA GLN A 241 -7.15 2.25 -3.31
C GLN A 241 -7.68 2.54 -1.89
N ARG A 242 -8.75 3.34 -1.77
CA ARG A 242 -9.36 3.68 -0.47
C ARG A 242 -10.27 2.56 0.03
N THR A 243 -10.23 2.30 1.34
CA THR A 243 -11.21 1.44 1.99
C THR A 243 -12.58 2.08 1.86
N TYR A 244 -13.53 1.37 1.23
CA TYR A 244 -14.93 1.73 1.29
C TYR A 244 -15.34 1.74 2.76
N ILE A 245 -15.74 2.89 3.28
CA ILE A 245 -16.63 2.92 4.44
C ILE A 245 -17.98 2.56 3.83
N THR A 246 -18.48 1.36 4.10
CA THR A 246 -19.88 1.03 3.91
C THR A 246 -20.67 2.02 4.76
N THR A 247 -21.11 3.10 4.11
CA THR A 247 -22.16 3.98 4.64
C THR A 247 -23.47 3.20 4.58
N SER A 248 -23.60 2.15 5.39
CA SER A 248 -24.87 1.42 5.53
C SER A 248 -25.92 2.22 6.29
N ASN A 249 -25.57 3.41 6.82
CA ASN A 249 -26.46 4.25 7.62
C ASN A 249 -26.50 5.71 7.11
N ILE A 250 -26.52 5.94 5.79
CA ILE A 250 -27.05 7.23 5.28
C ILE A 250 -28.55 7.00 5.05
N PRO A 251 -29.45 7.64 5.82
CA PRO A 251 -30.88 7.52 5.57
C PRO A 251 -31.18 7.98 4.13
N LYS A 252 -31.87 7.13 3.38
CA LYS A 252 -32.17 7.34 1.95
C LYS A 252 -33.25 8.40 1.69
N ASN A 253 -33.70 9.13 2.70
CA ASN A 253 -34.75 10.12 2.56
C ASN A 253 -34.20 11.54 2.54
N LYS A 254 -34.34 12.21 1.39
CA LYS A 254 -34.11 13.65 1.18
C LYS A 254 -34.90 14.55 2.15
N LYS A 255 -35.88 14.01 2.90
CA LYS A 255 -36.68 14.74 3.88
C LYS A 255 -36.03 14.87 5.26
N ASP A 256 -35.07 14.00 5.62
CA ASP A 256 -34.49 14.02 6.97
C ASP A 256 -33.26 14.94 7.10
N MET A 257 -32.67 15.36 5.97
CA MET A 257 -31.53 16.29 5.95
C MET A 257 -31.94 17.75 6.24
N ASN A 258 -33.19 18.12 5.94
CA ASN A 258 -33.69 19.47 6.20
C ASN A 258 -34.07 19.68 7.68
N ASN A 259 -34.42 18.62 8.41
CA ASN A 259 -34.80 18.73 9.82
C ASN A 259 -33.59 18.82 10.77
N SER A 260 -32.40 18.33 10.39
CA SER A 260 -31.20 18.48 11.23
C SER A 260 -30.47 19.82 11.05
N MET A 261 -30.85 20.62 10.06
CA MET A 261 -30.24 21.93 9.79
C MET A 261 -31.10 23.11 10.27
N TYR A 262 -32.36 22.88 10.65
CA TYR A 262 -33.27 23.90 11.18
C TYR A 262 -33.57 23.81 12.69
N SER A 263 -32.93 22.92 13.46
CA SER A 263 -33.14 22.86 14.92
C SER A 263 -32.09 23.61 15.77
N LYS A 264 -31.28 24.51 15.17
CA LYS A 264 -30.23 25.24 15.90
C LYS A 264 -30.25 26.77 15.80
N ASN A 265 -31.32 27.35 15.26
CA ASN A 265 -31.57 28.79 15.34
C ASN A 265 -33.02 29.03 15.77
N GLY A 266 -33.24 29.28 17.05
CA GLY A 266 -34.55 29.60 17.59
C GLY A 266 -34.56 29.50 19.11
N ASN A 267 -34.10 30.56 19.78
CA ASN A 267 -34.58 30.99 21.09
C ASN A 267 -34.08 32.42 21.32
N HIS A 268 -34.76 33.38 20.67
CA HIS A 268 -34.90 34.72 21.20
C HIS A 268 -36.18 34.73 22.02
N THR A 269 -36.08 35.03 23.31
CA THR A 269 -37.18 35.62 24.08
C THR A 269 -36.66 36.93 24.66
N ASN A 270 -37.11 38.04 24.06
CA ASN A 270 -37.03 39.37 24.64
C ASN A 270 -38.01 39.47 25.82
N SER A 271 -37.57 40.05 26.93
CA SER A 271 -38.46 40.79 27.82
C SER A 271 -37.71 41.86 28.61
N ASN A 272 -38.02 43.12 28.25
CA ASN A 272 -38.24 44.29 29.10
C ASN A 272 -37.09 44.93 29.93
N ILE A 273 -36.68 46.11 29.46
CA ILE A 273 -36.86 47.43 30.10
C ILE A 273 -36.75 47.48 31.64
N ASN A 274 -35.69 48.11 32.18
CA ASN A 274 -35.82 49.38 32.94
C ASN A 274 -34.49 49.94 33.49
N ASN A 275 -34.48 51.29 33.54
CA ASN A 275 -33.58 52.19 34.24
C ASN A 275 -33.11 51.73 35.64
N ARG A 276 -31.87 52.10 36.02
CA ARG A 276 -31.59 52.93 37.21
C ARG A 276 -30.10 53.27 37.38
N ASN A 277 -29.85 54.57 37.49
CA ASN A 277 -28.69 55.18 38.16
C ASN A 277 -28.60 54.70 39.62
N HIS A 278 -27.38 54.54 40.16
CA HIS A 278 -27.03 55.15 41.46
C HIS A 278 -25.50 55.17 41.73
N LYS A 279 -25.06 56.37 42.16
CA LYS A 279 -23.79 56.73 42.79
C LYS A 279 -23.47 55.92 44.06
N ILE A 280 -22.19 55.78 44.37
CA ILE A 280 -21.66 55.95 45.75
C ILE A 280 -20.42 56.86 45.71
N VAL A 281 -20.35 57.73 46.72
CA VAL A 281 -19.48 58.92 46.94
C VAL A 281 -18.50 58.62 48.10
N ILE A 282 -17.55 59.55 48.34
CA ILE A 282 -16.83 59.89 49.61
C ILE A 282 -15.36 59.39 49.62
N ARG A 283 -14.27 60.17 49.88
CA ARG A 283 -14.04 61.36 50.73
C ARG A 283 -12.75 62.16 50.36
N ASN A 284 -12.74 63.41 50.82
CA ASN A 284 -11.73 64.50 50.86
C ASN A 284 -10.29 64.12 51.33
N ASN A 285 -9.20 64.89 51.12
CA ASN A 285 -8.87 66.18 51.77
C ASN A 285 -7.40 66.63 51.45
N HIS A 286 -7.17 67.96 51.50
CA HIS A 286 -5.96 68.74 51.83
C HIS A 286 -4.67 68.79 50.96
N ILE A 287 -4.50 69.93 50.25
CA ILE A 287 -3.58 71.08 50.52
C ILE A 287 -2.06 70.84 50.80
N ASN A 288 -1.26 71.38 49.85
CA ASN A 288 0.01 72.16 49.91
C ASN A 288 1.42 71.57 50.17
N LYS A 289 2.32 72.04 49.26
CA LYS A 289 3.61 72.77 49.45
C LYS A 289 4.94 72.02 49.27
N TYR A 290 5.75 72.56 48.33
CA TYR A 290 7.23 72.55 48.16
C TYR A 290 7.91 71.16 48.06
N GLU A 291 8.96 70.89 47.29
CA GLU A 291 10.10 71.69 46.84
C GLU A 291 10.84 70.95 45.69
N GLN A 292 11.62 71.70 44.91
CA GLN A 292 12.49 71.20 43.84
C GLN A 292 13.68 70.42 44.41
N ASP A 293 13.94 69.21 43.90
CA ASP A 293 15.28 68.68 43.59
C ASP A 293 15.19 67.18 43.25
N ASN A 294 15.01 66.86 41.95
CA ASN A 294 15.36 65.54 41.36
C ASN A 294 15.06 65.43 39.85
N THR A 295 14.98 66.56 39.14
CA THR A 295 14.51 66.61 37.74
C THR A 295 15.49 66.00 36.72
N ASN A 296 16.79 65.92 36.98
CA ASN A 296 17.75 65.41 35.98
C ASN A 296 18.00 63.88 36.01
N LYS A 297 17.60 63.16 37.07
CA LYS A 297 17.77 61.69 37.15
C LYS A 297 16.53 60.91 36.68
N TYR A 298 15.35 61.53 36.76
CA TYR A 298 14.09 60.95 36.29
C TYR A 298 13.87 61.12 34.77
N ILE A 299 14.31 62.24 34.19
CA ILE A 299 14.15 62.51 32.76
C ILE A 299 15.01 61.54 31.91
N ASN A 300 16.28 61.30 32.30
CA ASN A 300 17.12 60.33 31.59
C ASN A 300 16.66 58.86 31.75
N LYS A 301 16.02 58.51 32.88
CA LYS A 301 15.46 57.17 33.10
C LYS A 301 14.14 56.95 32.33
N GLN A 302 13.32 57.99 32.17
CA GLN A 302 12.10 57.95 31.32
C GLN A 302 12.42 57.97 29.82
N ILE A 303 13.45 58.72 29.38
CA ILE A 303 13.86 58.74 27.97
C ILE A 303 14.48 57.40 27.55
N ASN A 304 15.32 56.77 28.39
CA ASN A 304 15.86 55.43 28.10
C ASN A 304 14.79 54.33 28.17
N ASN A 305 13.84 54.41 29.10
CA ASN A 305 12.73 53.45 29.15
C ASN A 305 11.74 53.59 27.98
N ASN A 306 11.53 54.81 27.47
CA ASN A 306 10.69 55.02 26.30
C ASN A 306 11.38 54.62 24.98
N LYS A 307 12.70 54.85 24.83
CA LYS A 307 13.48 54.32 23.70
C LYS A 307 13.49 52.79 23.67
N ASN A 308 13.74 52.13 24.81
CA ASN A 308 13.75 50.67 24.90
C ASN A 308 12.35 50.06 24.60
N LYS A 309 11.26 50.71 25.02
CA LYS A 309 9.89 50.29 24.70
C LYS A 309 9.56 50.46 23.21
N LEU A 310 10.00 51.55 22.57
CA LEU A 310 9.84 51.78 21.13
C LEU A 310 10.60 50.73 20.30
N ASP A 311 11.82 50.39 20.71
CA ASP A 311 12.64 49.36 20.05
C ASP A 311 12.06 47.95 20.23
N GLU A 312 11.49 47.63 21.39
CA GLU A 312 10.78 46.36 21.60
C GLU A 312 9.47 46.27 20.81
N GLU A 313 8.68 47.35 20.74
CA GLU A 313 7.48 47.40 19.91
C GLU A 313 7.79 47.29 18.41
N GLU A 314 8.87 47.92 17.95
CA GLU A 314 9.37 47.76 16.58
C GLU A 314 9.81 46.32 16.30
N LYS A 315 10.57 45.69 17.21
CA LYS A 315 10.97 44.28 17.11
C LYS A 315 9.74 43.37 17.10
N LEU A 316 8.72 43.63 17.92
CA LEU A 316 7.48 42.86 17.97
C LEU A 316 6.63 43.05 16.70
N LYS A 317 6.58 44.26 16.12
CA LYS A 317 5.95 44.54 14.82
C LYS A 317 6.69 43.87 13.67
N LYS A 318 8.03 43.88 13.66
CA LYS A 318 8.88 43.16 12.70
C LYS A 318 8.68 41.64 12.82
N LEU A 319 8.62 41.08 14.03
CA LEU A 319 8.32 39.66 14.30
C LEU A 319 6.90 39.26 13.87
N LYS A 320 5.89 40.10 14.12
CA LYS A 320 4.52 39.88 13.63
C LYS A 320 4.43 39.95 12.10
N LYS A 321 5.11 40.90 11.46
CA LYS A 321 5.26 40.97 9.99
C LYS A 321 5.94 39.71 9.44
N LEU A 322 7.03 39.23 10.05
CA LEU A 322 7.73 38.01 9.65
C LEU A 322 6.88 36.74 9.84
N LYS A 323 6.15 36.62 10.94
CA LYS A 323 5.19 35.52 11.17
C LYS A 323 4.06 35.53 10.14
N ASN A 324 3.52 36.71 9.80
CA ASN A 324 2.49 36.84 8.76
C ASN A 324 3.05 36.54 7.36
N LYS A 325 4.27 36.97 7.05
CA LYS A 325 4.96 36.65 5.78
C LYS A 325 5.22 35.15 5.66
N LYS A 326 5.67 34.46 6.72
CA LYS A 326 5.80 32.99 6.78
C LYS A 326 4.45 32.27 6.64
N LYS A 327 3.37 32.79 7.25
CA LYS A 327 2.02 32.22 7.17
C LYS A 327 1.44 32.36 5.76
N ASN A 328 1.65 33.50 5.10
CA ASN A 328 1.27 33.73 3.70
C ASN A 328 2.11 32.87 2.74
N LEU A 329 3.42 32.71 3.00
CA LEU A 329 4.26 31.81 2.22
C LEU A 329 3.80 30.35 2.33
N LYS A 330 3.48 29.86 3.54
CA LYS A 330 2.88 28.53 3.75
C LYS A 330 1.55 28.37 3.02
N LYS A 331 0.68 29.39 3.02
CA LYS A 331 -0.58 29.37 2.25
C LYS A 331 -0.32 29.33 0.74
N LYS A 332 0.64 30.09 0.24
CA LYS A 332 1.03 30.12 -1.18
C LYS A 332 1.61 28.77 -1.61
N ILE A 333 2.51 28.18 -0.83
CA ILE A 333 3.05 26.83 -1.06
C ILE A 333 1.93 25.79 -1.05
N LYS A 334 0.99 25.87 -0.09
CA LYS A 334 -0.17 24.97 -0.03
C LYS A 334 -1.08 25.11 -1.26
N TYR A 335 -1.30 26.34 -1.73
CA TYR A 335 -2.06 26.60 -2.96
C TYR A 335 -1.36 26.02 -4.20
N TYR A 336 -0.06 26.26 -4.35
CA TYR A 336 0.72 25.66 -5.46
C TYR A 336 0.73 24.13 -5.39
N LEU A 337 0.85 23.53 -4.21
CA LEU A 337 0.74 22.08 -4.02
C LEU A 337 -0.65 21.57 -4.41
N LEU A 338 -1.72 22.28 -4.05
CA LEU A 338 -3.10 21.91 -4.42
C LEU A 338 -3.35 22.09 -5.93
N TYR A 339 -2.82 23.14 -6.53
CA TYR A 339 -2.89 23.38 -7.97
C TYR A 339 -2.12 22.34 -8.77
N LEU A 340 -0.90 21.99 -8.32
CA LEU A 340 -0.13 20.88 -8.88
C LEU A 340 -0.90 19.56 -8.75
N GLN A 341 -1.52 19.32 -7.58
CA GLN A 341 -2.35 18.12 -7.35
C GLN A 341 -3.58 18.08 -8.27
N TYR A 342 -4.19 19.23 -8.56
CA TYR A 342 -5.32 19.38 -9.47
C TYR A 342 -4.90 19.07 -10.92
N ILE A 343 -3.80 19.66 -11.39
CA ILE A 343 -3.24 19.37 -12.73
C ILE A 343 -2.92 17.88 -12.85
N ILE A 344 -2.25 17.29 -11.87
CA ILE A 344 -1.93 15.86 -11.86
C ILE A 344 -3.20 15.01 -11.92
N ASN A 345 -4.28 15.42 -11.25
CA ASN A 345 -5.54 14.68 -11.29
C ASN A 345 -6.26 14.78 -12.65
N ILE A 346 -6.16 15.92 -13.36
CA ILE A 346 -6.69 16.05 -14.72
C ILE A 346 -5.95 15.09 -15.68
N TYR A 347 -4.62 15.12 -15.67
CA TYR A 347 -3.82 14.20 -16.49
C TYR A 347 -3.96 12.73 -16.06
N LYS A 348 -4.29 12.46 -14.79
CA LYS A 348 -4.57 11.10 -14.29
C LYS A 348 -5.82 10.50 -14.95
N GLU A 349 -6.87 11.30 -15.16
CA GLU A 349 -8.12 10.81 -15.78
C GLU A 349 -7.90 10.40 -17.25
N GLU A 350 -7.04 11.10 -17.99
CA GLU A 350 -6.72 10.76 -19.38
C GLU A 350 -5.65 9.65 -19.52
N TYR A 351 -4.63 9.62 -18.63
CA TYR A 351 -3.47 8.73 -18.74
C TYR A 351 -3.20 7.92 -17.46
N TYR A 352 -4.23 7.26 -16.94
CA TYR A 352 -4.14 6.49 -15.69
C TYR A 352 -3.04 5.40 -15.73
N THR A 353 -2.88 4.68 -16.84
CA THR A 353 -1.85 3.63 -17.00
C THR A 353 -0.45 4.19 -16.83
N ILE A 354 -0.14 5.26 -17.57
CA ILE A 354 1.17 5.93 -17.57
C ILE A 354 1.46 6.52 -16.18
N TYR A 355 0.47 7.16 -15.56
CA TYR A 355 0.61 7.72 -14.21
C TYR A 355 1.00 6.66 -13.17
N TYR A 356 0.29 5.53 -13.12
CA TYR A 356 0.61 4.46 -12.19
C TYR A 356 1.95 3.80 -12.51
N ASN A 357 2.27 3.65 -13.79
CA ASN A 357 3.53 3.06 -14.25
C ASN A 357 4.75 3.87 -13.77
N ILE A 358 4.77 5.18 -14.06
CA ILE A 358 5.84 6.09 -13.60
C ILE A 358 5.99 6.03 -12.08
N LYS A 359 4.87 6.07 -11.35
CA LYS A 359 4.88 6.01 -9.89
C LYS A 359 5.47 4.71 -9.36
N LEU A 360 5.16 3.57 -9.99
CA LEU A 360 5.69 2.26 -9.61
C LEU A 360 7.17 2.11 -9.94
N ILE A 361 7.63 2.60 -11.11
CA ILE A 361 9.05 2.59 -11.50
C ILE A 361 9.88 3.43 -10.52
N ILE A 362 9.45 4.66 -10.22
CA ILE A 362 10.15 5.53 -9.27
C ILE A 362 10.21 4.84 -7.90
N SER A 363 9.09 4.28 -7.42
CA SER A 363 9.07 3.59 -6.14
C SER A 363 9.98 2.35 -6.13
N SER A 364 10.02 1.59 -7.21
CA SER A 364 10.93 0.43 -7.36
C SER A 364 12.39 0.86 -7.25
N PHE A 365 12.78 1.92 -7.97
CA PHE A 365 14.14 2.44 -7.93
C PHE A 365 14.53 2.91 -6.53
N ILE A 366 13.63 3.58 -5.80
CA ILE A 366 13.86 3.98 -4.40
C ILE A 366 14.14 2.77 -3.51
N PHE A 367 13.36 1.69 -3.62
CA PHE A 367 13.61 0.48 -2.82
C PHE A 367 14.89 -0.25 -3.24
N TYR A 368 15.26 -0.19 -4.53
CA TYR A 368 16.53 -0.72 -4.99
C TYR A 368 17.73 0.06 -4.43
N LEU A 369 17.62 1.39 -4.35
CA LEU A 369 18.63 2.22 -3.70
C LEU A 369 18.76 1.87 -2.20
N LEU A 370 17.65 1.67 -1.49
CA LEU A 370 17.67 1.22 -0.09
C LEU A 370 18.35 -0.14 0.06
N HIS A 371 18.09 -1.07 -0.86
CA HIS A 371 18.80 -2.36 -0.92
C HIS A 371 20.31 -2.18 -1.08
N ILE A 372 20.75 -1.33 -2.01
CA ILE A 372 22.17 -1.02 -2.21
C ILE A 372 22.78 -0.41 -0.96
N ILE A 373 22.09 0.55 -0.32
CA ILE A 373 22.56 1.20 0.91
C ILE A 373 22.78 0.16 2.01
N LEU A 374 21.85 -0.78 2.21
CA LEU A 374 22.03 -1.84 3.21
C LEU A 374 23.19 -2.79 2.88
N ASN A 375 23.40 -3.12 1.60
CA ASN A 375 24.58 -3.89 1.19
C ASN A 375 25.89 -3.15 1.49
N LEU A 376 25.94 -1.82 1.34
CA LEU A 376 27.12 -1.02 1.69
C LEU A 376 27.44 -1.10 3.20
N TYR A 377 26.42 -1.20 4.04
CA TYR A 377 26.56 -1.42 5.49
C TYR A 377 26.75 -2.91 5.87
N LYS A 378 27.07 -3.79 4.91
CA LYS A 378 27.24 -5.23 5.10
C LYS A 378 26.01 -5.96 5.64
N ASN A 379 24.83 -5.33 5.59
CA ASN A 379 23.58 -5.99 5.91
C ASN A 379 23.07 -6.69 4.65
N TYR A 380 23.59 -7.88 4.36
CA TYR A 380 23.25 -8.62 3.17
C TYR A 380 21.85 -9.24 3.26
N SER A 381 21.25 -9.46 2.10
CA SER A 381 19.92 -10.05 2.01
C SER A 381 19.97 -11.55 2.32
N VAL A 382 19.09 -11.97 3.23
CA VAL A 382 18.96 -13.35 3.70
C VAL A 382 17.52 -13.80 3.54
N ARG A 383 17.29 -14.66 2.54
CA ARG A 383 15.96 -15.22 2.22
C ARG A 383 15.35 -16.00 3.38
N ILE A 384 16.15 -16.80 4.09
CA ILE A 384 15.65 -17.68 5.17
C ILE A 384 15.03 -16.86 6.30
N LEU A 385 15.67 -15.74 6.66
CA LEU A 385 15.15 -14.80 7.66
C LEU A 385 14.11 -13.84 7.08
N CYS A 386 14.15 -13.58 5.78
CA CYS A 386 13.39 -12.50 5.14
C CYS A 386 13.65 -11.16 5.87
N ASN A 387 14.94 -10.82 6.02
CA ASN A 387 15.40 -9.61 6.72
C ASN A 387 15.03 -8.32 5.96
N ALA A 388 15.28 -7.16 6.56
CA ALA A 388 14.91 -5.86 5.97
C ALA A 388 15.46 -5.68 4.55
N ASN A 389 16.71 -6.11 4.32
CA ASN A 389 17.34 -6.00 3.01
C ASN A 389 16.65 -6.87 1.95
N TYR A 390 16.29 -8.12 2.28
CA TYR A 390 15.50 -8.99 1.42
C TYR A 390 14.13 -8.37 1.11
N ILE A 391 13.45 -7.79 2.11
CA ILE A 391 12.15 -7.11 1.92
C ILE A 391 12.25 -5.96 0.92
N PHE A 392 13.29 -5.12 1.00
CA PHE A 392 13.49 -4.03 0.05
C PHE A 392 13.77 -4.51 -1.37
N LEU A 393 14.61 -5.54 -1.53
CA LEU A 393 14.87 -6.14 -2.83
C LEU A 393 13.59 -6.71 -3.47
N ILE A 394 12.85 -7.55 -2.74
CA ILE A 394 11.62 -8.16 -3.24
C ILE A 394 10.57 -7.10 -3.56
N THR A 395 10.47 -6.07 -2.72
CA THR A 395 9.55 -4.94 -2.98
C THR A 395 9.95 -4.22 -4.26
N SER A 396 11.24 -3.93 -4.45
CA SER A 396 11.74 -3.29 -5.68
C SER A 396 11.39 -4.09 -6.92
N LEU A 397 11.75 -5.38 -6.95
CA LEU A 397 11.50 -6.27 -8.08
C LEU A 397 10.00 -6.47 -8.33
N GLY A 398 9.21 -6.63 -7.27
CA GLY A 398 7.76 -6.78 -7.36
C GLY A 398 7.08 -5.54 -7.93
N LEU A 399 7.50 -4.33 -7.53
CA LEU A 399 6.97 -3.08 -8.07
C LEU A 399 7.39 -2.85 -9.52
N PHE A 400 8.63 -3.17 -9.88
CA PHE A 400 9.10 -3.11 -11.26
C PHE A 400 8.32 -4.05 -12.18
N SER A 401 8.15 -5.30 -11.73
CA SER A 401 7.37 -6.33 -12.42
C SER A 401 5.89 -5.93 -12.57
N CYS A 402 5.30 -5.28 -11.55
CA CYS A 402 3.99 -4.65 -11.68
C CYS A 402 3.96 -3.50 -12.69
N ALA A 403 5.00 -2.67 -12.75
CA ALA A 403 5.10 -1.58 -13.72
C ALA A 403 5.17 -2.08 -15.17
N LEU A 404 5.97 -3.13 -15.42
CA LEU A 404 5.98 -3.83 -16.71
C LEU A 404 4.59 -4.37 -17.08
N SER A 405 3.88 -4.91 -16.10
CA SER A 405 2.51 -5.40 -16.32
C SER A 405 1.53 -4.27 -16.65
N PHE A 406 1.71 -3.06 -16.09
CA PHE A 406 0.94 -1.87 -16.50
C PHE A 406 1.26 -1.45 -17.94
N SER A 407 2.54 -1.49 -18.35
CA SER A 407 2.93 -1.25 -19.75
C SER A 407 2.26 -2.24 -20.69
N LEU A 408 2.22 -3.52 -20.31
CA LEU A 408 1.58 -4.58 -21.11
C LEU A 408 0.07 -4.35 -21.24
N GLU A 409 -0.64 -4.07 -20.14
CA GLU A 409 -2.08 -3.79 -20.20
C GLU A 409 -2.38 -2.54 -21.03
N ASP A 410 -1.53 -1.50 -20.95
CA ASP A 410 -1.66 -0.28 -21.75
C ASP A 410 -1.49 -0.56 -23.26
N ILE A 411 -0.52 -1.40 -23.64
CA ILE A 411 -0.35 -1.88 -25.01
C ILE A 411 -1.58 -2.69 -25.45
N LEU A 412 -2.03 -3.65 -24.63
CA LEU A 412 -3.18 -4.50 -24.94
C LEU A 412 -4.49 -3.70 -25.08
N LEU A 413 -4.69 -2.67 -24.25
CA LEU A 413 -5.86 -1.79 -24.32
C LEU A 413 -5.84 -0.94 -25.60
N ARG A 414 -4.66 -0.45 -26.01
CA ARG A 414 -4.50 0.19 -27.32
C ARG A 414 -4.89 -0.79 -28.43
N TYR A 415 -4.38 -2.01 -28.44
CA TYR A 415 -4.75 -3.03 -29.45
C TYR A 415 -6.23 -3.41 -29.43
N LYS A 416 -6.86 -3.60 -28.26
CA LYS A 416 -8.29 -3.93 -28.14
C LYS A 416 -9.18 -2.85 -28.74
N LYS A 417 -8.78 -1.58 -28.66
CA LYS A 417 -9.48 -0.46 -29.29
C LYS A 417 -9.48 -0.55 -30.83
N TYR A 418 -8.51 -1.26 -31.43
CA TYR A 418 -8.30 -1.35 -32.88
C TYR A 418 -8.73 -2.68 -33.53
N LYS A 419 -9.63 -3.46 -32.88
CA LYS A 419 -10.05 -4.85 -33.23
C LYS A 419 -8.99 -5.91 -32.91
N ILE A 420 -9.23 -6.65 -31.82
CA ILE A 420 -9.14 -8.12 -31.65
C ILE A 420 -9.32 -8.37 -30.15
N ASN A 421 -10.30 -9.19 -29.77
CA ASN A 421 -10.49 -9.59 -28.38
C ASN A 421 -9.54 -10.78 -28.09
N ILE A 422 -8.28 -10.49 -27.76
CA ILE A 422 -7.31 -11.51 -27.38
C ILE A 422 -7.64 -11.98 -25.95
N ASP A 423 -8.60 -12.89 -25.81
CA ASP A 423 -8.84 -13.60 -24.56
C ASP A 423 -7.91 -14.83 -24.55
N ILE A 424 -6.74 -14.74 -23.91
CA ILE A 424 -5.84 -15.89 -23.72
C ILE A 424 -6.42 -16.78 -22.62
N THR A 425 -7.38 -17.61 -23.00
CA THR A 425 -8.16 -18.48 -22.09
C THR A 425 -7.29 -19.37 -21.20
N VAL A 426 -6.17 -19.87 -21.71
CA VAL A 426 -5.24 -20.75 -20.98
C VAL A 426 -4.55 -19.99 -19.83
N LEU A 427 -4.15 -18.74 -20.08
CA LEU A 427 -3.48 -17.88 -19.12
C LEU A 427 -4.38 -17.51 -17.94
N ASP A 428 -5.65 -17.22 -18.22
CA ASP A 428 -6.67 -17.00 -17.20
C ASP A 428 -6.91 -18.24 -16.33
N LYS A 429 -6.89 -19.43 -16.94
CA LYS A 429 -6.98 -20.71 -16.22
C LYS A 429 -5.78 -20.95 -15.31
N ILE A 430 -4.56 -20.63 -15.75
CA ILE A 430 -3.34 -20.71 -14.94
C ILE A 430 -3.46 -19.82 -13.71
N ASN A 431 -3.80 -18.55 -13.92
CA ASN A 431 -3.87 -17.58 -12.83
C ASN A 431 -4.99 -17.90 -11.82
N LYS A 432 -6.12 -18.45 -12.27
CA LYS A 432 -7.19 -18.90 -11.37
C LYS A 432 -6.78 -20.11 -10.54
N ASN A 433 -6.05 -21.05 -11.14
CA ASN A 433 -5.71 -22.34 -10.54
C ASN A 433 -4.23 -22.45 -10.15
N THR A 434 -3.60 -21.32 -9.79
CA THR A 434 -2.15 -21.21 -9.50
C THR A 434 -1.60 -22.34 -8.65
N LEU A 435 -2.29 -22.65 -7.56
CA LEU A 435 -1.82 -23.65 -6.60
C LEU A 435 -1.83 -25.06 -7.21
N ILE A 436 -2.86 -25.40 -7.99
CA ILE A 436 -2.98 -26.69 -8.66
C ILE A 436 -1.88 -26.85 -9.71
N VAL A 437 -1.67 -25.82 -10.53
CA VAL A 437 -0.62 -25.82 -11.55
C VAL A 437 0.77 -25.90 -10.90
N PHE A 438 0.99 -25.16 -9.80
CA PHE A 438 2.24 -25.23 -9.04
C PHE A 438 2.49 -26.62 -8.46
N LEU A 439 1.47 -27.29 -7.91
CA LEU A 439 1.61 -28.66 -7.42
C LEU A 439 1.91 -29.63 -8.56
N PHE A 440 1.19 -29.52 -9.68
CA PHE A 440 1.45 -30.33 -10.88
C PHE A 440 2.89 -30.16 -11.36
N SER A 441 3.40 -28.94 -11.46
CA SER A 441 4.79 -28.66 -11.81
C SER A 441 5.79 -29.33 -10.86
N ASN A 442 5.59 -29.21 -9.53
CA ASN A 442 6.50 -29.84 -8.56
C ASN A 442 6.47 -31.38 -8.60
N ILE A 443 5.29 -31.97 -8.81
CA ILE A 443 5.15 -33.43 -8.98
C ILE A 443 5.87 -33.87 -10.25
N LEU A 444 5.71 -33.11 -11.34
CA LEU A 444 6.33 -33.45 -12.63
C LEU A 444 7.86 -33.34 -12.58
N VAL A 445 8.39 -32.36 -11.85
CA VAL A 445 9.84 -32.26 -11.54
C VAL A 445 10.30 -33.48 -10.75
N GLY A 446 9.61 -33.83 -9.66
CA GLY A 446 9.95 -35.00 -8.85
C GLY A 446 9.90 -36.30 -9.64
N MET A 447 8.87 -36.49 -10.47
CA MET A 447 8.74 -37.64 -11.37
C MET A 447 9.88 -37.69 -12.38
N PHE A 448 10.23 -36.56 -12.99
CA PHE A 448 11.32 -36.48 -13.96
C PHE A 448 12.67 -36.83 -13.32
N ASN A 449 12.95 -36.32 -12.11
CA ASN A 449 14.19 -36.58 -11.39
C ASN A 449 14.32 -38.05 -10.92
N ILE A 450 13.20 -38.75 -10.74
CA ILE A 450 13.20 -40.20 -10.45
C ILE A 450 13.47 -41.00 -11.73
N LEU A 451 12.91 -40.58 -12.86
CA LEU A 451 13.05 -41.28 -14.14
C LEU A 451 14.41 -41.05 -14.81
N PHE A 452 14.97 -39.85 -14.66
CA PHE A 452 16.18 -39.42 -15.34
C PHE A 452 17.17 -38.79 -14.36
N GLN A 453 18.45 -39.10 -14.53
CA GLN A 453 19.53 -38.37 -13.85
C GLN A 453 19.81 -37.07 -14.60
N THR A 454 19.09 -36.01 -14.23
CA THR A 454 19.13 -34.67 -14.86
C THR A 454 20.54 -34.07 -14.94
N LEU A 455 21.41 -34.37 -13.97
CA LEU A 455 22.80 -33.91 -13.95
C LEU A 455 23.65 -34.48 -15.07
N LEU A 456 23.31 -35.65 -15.62
CA LEU A 456 24.09 -36.33 -16.66
C LEU A 456 23.59 -36.04 -18.07
N LEU A 457 22.51 -35.27 -18.21
CA LEU A 457 21.90 -35.02 -19.51
C LEU A 457 22.71 -33.99 -20.33
N PRO A 458 23.12 -34.30 -21.57
CA PRO A 458 23.84 -33.34 -22.40
C PRO A 458 22.93 -32.20 -22.85
N LEU A 459 23.53 -31.03 -23.13
CA LEU A 459 22.83 -29.77 -23.41
C LEU A 459 21.78 -29.88 -24.53
N ILE A 460 22.05 -30.72 -25.53
CA ILE A 460 21.17 -30.91 -26.69
C ILE A 460 19.77 -31.40 -26.31
N PHE A 461 19.63 -32.13 -25.20
CA PHE A 461 18.34 -32.60 -24.70
C PHE A 461 17.67 -31.61 -23.75
N VAL A 462 18.42 -30.70 -23.12
CA VAL A 462 17.90 -29.80 -22.08
C VAL A 462 16.81 -28.87 -22.64
N ILE A 463 17.08 -28.21 -23.77
CA ILE A 463 16.11 -27.26 -24.37
C ILE A 463 14.83 -27.98 -24.84
N PRO A 464 14.91 -29.08 -25.63
CA PRO A 464 13.71 -29.85 -25.99
C PRO A 464 12.89 -30.32 -24.79
N ILE A 465 13.55 -30.77 -23.71
CA ILE A 465 12.85 -31.22 -22.51
C ILE A 465 12.18 -30.05 -21.79
N LEU A 466 12.81 -28.88 -21.70
CA LEU A 466 12.19 -27.67 -21.14
C LEU A 466 10.97 -27.22 -21.96
N VAL A 467 11.04 -27.31 -23.30
CA VAL A 467 9.92 -27.02 -24.19
C VAL A 467 8.80 -28.03 -23.98
N PHE A 468 9.12 -29.32 -23.91
CA PHE A 468 8.16 -30.39 -23.64
C PHE A 468 7.49 -30.24 -22.27
N TYR A 469 8.27 -29.95 -21.23
CA TYR A 469 7.78 -29.62 -19.89
C TYR A 469 6.80 -28.44 -19.91
N SER A 470 7.16 -27.37 -20.59
CA SER A 470 6.30 -26.18 -20.73
C SER A 470 5.01 -26.51 -21.50
N PHE A 471 5.10 -27.34 -22.54
CA PHE A 471 3.95 -27.82 -23.28
C PHE A 471 3.01 -28.67 -22.41
N LEU A 472 3.54 -29.58 -21.58
CA LEU A 472 2.74 -30.38 -20.66
C LEU A 472 1.98 -29.52 -19.64
N ILE A 473 2.60 -28.46 -19.12
CA ILE A 473 1.91 -27.49 -18.25
C ILE A 473 0.76 -26.82 -19.00
N LEU A 474 0.97 -26.39 -20.24
CA LEU A 474 -0.07 -25.77 -21.06
C LEU A 474 -1.21 -26.76 -21.37
N LEU A 475 -0.90 -28.02 -21.65
CA LEU A 475 -1.89 -29.07 -21.89
C LEU A 475 -2.73 -29.33 -20.63
N PHE A 476 -2.08 -29.51 -19.48
CA PHE A 476 -2.74 -29.70 -18.20
C PHE A 476 -3.67 -28.52 -17.85
N THR A 477 -3.18 -27.30 -18.07
CA THR A 477 -3.95 -26.09 -17.76
C THR A 477 -5.14 -25.89 -18.69
N LYS A 478 -5.09 -26.39 -19.93
CA LYS A 478 -6.24 -26.43 -20.84
C LYS A 478 -7.41 -27.24 -20.26
N CYS A 479 -7.13 -28.33 -19.54
CA CYS A 479 -8.13 -29.20 -18.91
C CYS A 479 -8.78 -28.60 -17.65
N LEU A 480 -8.18 -27.55 -17.06
CA LEU A 480 -8.71 -26.93 -15.84
C LEU A 480 -10.00 -26.12 -16.11
N PRO A 481 -10.88 -26.00 -15.10
CA PRO A 481 -12.15 -25.28 -15.25
C PRO A 481 -11.91 -23.80 -15.58
N PRO A 482 -12.64 -23.23 -16.56
CA PRO A 482 -12.52 -21.81 -16.93
C PRO A 482 -12.95 -20.87 -15.79
N SER A 483 -12.66 -19.58 -15.93
CA SER A 483 -13.22 -18.57 -15.03
C SER A 483 -14.75 -18.57 -15.17
N ILE A 484 -15.47 -18.63 -14.05
CA ILE A 484 -16.92 -18.46 -14.06
C ILE A 484 -17.10 -16.96 -14.34
N ARG A 485 -17.30 -16.57 -15.60
CA ARG A 485 -17.82 -15.23 -15.89
C ARG A 485 -19.20 -15.19 -15.26
N HIS A 486 -19.39 -14.39 -14.22
CA HIS A 486 -20.75 -13.99 -13.84
C HIS A 486 -21.44 -13.52 -15.11
N PRO A 487 -22.61 -14.06 -15.47
CA PRO A 487 -23.31 -13.63 -16.67
C PRO A 487 -23.50 -12.13 -16.54
N LYS A 488 -22.99 -11.37 -17.52
CA LYS A 488 -23.36 -9.97 -17.67
C LYS A 488 -24.88 -9.95 -17.62
N LYS A 489 -25.47 -9.24 -16.65
CA LYS A 489 -26.89 -8.89 -16.74
C LYS A 489 -27.05 -8.25 -18.12
N LYS A 490 -27.77 -8.92 -19.02
CA LYS A 490 -28.13 -8.35 -20.32
C LYS A 490 -28.68 -6.96 -20.03
N THR A 491 -28.02 -5.95 -20.56
CA THR A 491 -28.56 -4.59 -20.57
C THR A 491 -29.89 -4.65 -21.30
N HIS A 492 -30.94 -4.03 -20.75
CA HIS A 492 -32.31 -4.02 -21.29
C HIS A 492 -32.41 -3.67 -22.80
N HIS A 493 -31.36 -3.11 -23.39
CA HIS A 493 -31.25 -2.87 -24.82
C HIS A 493 -31.13 -4.14 -25.70
N GLU A 494 -30.54 -5.23 -25.19
CA GLU A 494 -30.38 -6.48 -25.97
C GLU A 494 -31.65 -7.36 -25.98
N GLU A 495 -32.63 -7.09 -25.10
CA GLU A 495 -33.91 -7.80 -25.09
C GLU A 495 -34.96 -7.17 -26.02
N LYS A 496 -34.81 -5.90 -26.41
CA LYS A 496 -35.69 -5.27 -27.41
C LYS A 496 -35.36 -5.69 -28.85
N GLN A 497 -34.09 -5.87 -29.18
CA GLN A 497 -33.66 -6.32 -30.52
C GLN A 497 -33.91 -7.81 -30.82
N LYS A 498 -34.45 -8.57 -29.86
CA LYS A 498 -34.91 -9.95 -30.08
C LYS A 498 -36.44 -10.08 -30.08
N LYS A 499 -37.16 -8.96 -29.95
CA LYS A 499 -38.63 -8.90 -29.96
C LYS A 499 -39.18 -8.02 -31.08
N GLU A 500 -38.32 -7.50 -31.93
CA GLU A 500 -38.61 -6.97 -33.27
C GLU A 500 -37.95 -7.91 -34.28
#